data_AF-A0AAI9UE09-F1
#
_entry.id   AF-A0AAI9UE09-F1
#
_cell.length_a   1.000
_cell.length_b   1.000
_cell.length_c   1.000
_cell.angle_alpha   90.00
_cell.angle_beta   90.00
_cell.angle_gamma   90.00
#
_symmetry.space_group_name_H-M   'P 1'
#
loop_
_entity.id
_entity.type
_entity.pdbx_description
1 polymer ?
#
loop_
_entity_poly.entity_id
_entity_poly.type
_entity_poly.pdbx_seq_one_letter_code
_entity_poly.pdbx_strand_id
1 'polypeptide(L)'
;MFKQSESVKRIIRDVQKDGSRKMTPDQVVHAWNVPMTSEIPAPKGADKPLPNLWIEEGTPKSGLRHMVGSDEEIDSWEGKGIPRELQREKIPMFVEAATTAGRRITTQGSRDDRHIMSTYIEGRVLKTAVTVGSNGYIVGANPAKKFKVKPRDPGEVSDRTVENLYRYPLNCPDIRRTDEAKKGEEMERKEPAMPKAKTSHLGRFFNRDK
;
A
#
# COMPACT_ATOMS: atom_id res chain seq x y z
N MET A 1 21.10 12.05 2.21
CA MET A 1 20.91 10.60 2.06
C MET A 1 19.67 10.21 2.86
N PHE A 2 18.57 9.83 2.20
CA PHE A 2 17.37 9.37 2.91
C PHE A 2 17.74 8.10 3.70
N LYS A 3 17.54 8.11 5.03
CA LYS A 3 17.69 6.88 5.82
C LYS A 3 16.51 5.99 5.49
N GLN A 4 16.77 4.81 4.90
CA GLN A 4 15.73 3.81 4.68
C GLN A 4 15.12 3.40 6.02
N SER A 5 13.79 3.31 6.06
CA SER A 5 13.08 2.79 7.24
C SER A 5 13.42 1.31 7.46
N GLU A 6 13.26 0.83 8.70
CA GLU A 6 13.49 -0.60 9.01
C GLU A 6 12.55 -1.52 8.21
N SER A 7 11.34 -1.06 7.89
CA SER A 7 10.41 -1.77 7.02
C SER A 7 10.97 -1.95 5.60
N VAL A 8 11.54 -0.89 5.02
CA VAL A 8 12.19 -0.95 3.69
C VAL A 8 13.39 -1.91 3.72
N LYS A 9 14.24 -1.82 4.75
CA LYS A 9 15.37 -2.75 4.93
C LYS A 9 14.94 -4.21 5.08
N ARG A 10 13.79 -4.47 5.71
CA ARG A 10 13.24 -5.83 5.82
C ARG A 10 12.84 -6.36 4.46
N ILE A 11 12.09 -5.57 3.68
CA ILE A 11 11.63 -5.96 2.35
C ILE A 11 12.81 -6.20 1.40
N ILE A 12 13.83 -5.34 1.45
CA ILE A 12 15.08 -5.54 0.68
C ILE A 12 15.70 -6.90 1.01
N ARG A 13 15.85 -7.21 2.31
CA ARG A 13 16.38 -8.52 2.74
C ARG A 13 15.51 -9.68 2.28
N ASP A 14 14.19 -9.55 2.37
CA ASP A 14 13.24 -10.60 1.98
C ASP A 14 13.30 -10.87 0.46
N VAL A 15 13.40 -9.82 -0.36
CA VAL A 15 13.56 -9.96 -1.82
C VAL A 15 14.93 -10.55 -2.18
N GLN A 16 16.01 -10.14 -1.50
CA GLN A 16 17.33 -10.70 -1.75
C GLN A 16 17.44 -12.19 -1.39
N LYS A 17 16.73 -12.64 -0.34
CA LYS A 17 16.69 -14.06 0.07
C LYS A 17 16.04 -14.98 -0.97
N ASP A 18 15.08 -14.47 -1.74
CA ASP A 18 14.45 -15.21 -2.85
C ASP A 18 15.50 -15.62 -3.91
N GLY A 19 16.56 -14.83 -4.08
CA GLY A 19 17.71 -15.11 -4.95
C GLY A 19 17.39 -15.09 -6.46
N SER A 20 16.12 -15.26 -6.83
CA SER A 20 15.59 -15.21 -8.20
C SER A 20 15.29 -13.79 -8.68
N ARG A 21 15.13 -12.84 -7.76
CA ARG A 21 14.72 -11.45 -8.03
C ARG A 21 15.91 -10.51 -7.90
N LYS A 22 16.37 -9.97 -9.04
CA LYS A 22 17.46 -8.98 -9.09
C LYS A 22 16.96 -7.64 -8.56
N MET A 23 17.61 -7.13 -7.52
CA MET A 23 17.41 -5.82 -6.90
C MET A 23 18.79 -5.22 -6.62
N THR A 24 18.91 -3.90 -6.68
CA THR A 24 20.12 -3.16 -6.27
C THR A 24 19.82 -2.40 -4.97
N PRO A 25 20.11 -2.97 -3.78
CA PRO A 25 19.69 -2.40 -2.48
C PRO A 25 20.01 -0.92 -2.29
N ASP A 26 21.22 -0.51 -2.68
CA ASP A 26 21.71 0.86 -2.53
C ASP A 26 21.02 1.85 -3.47
N GLN A 27 20.31 1.36 -4.49
CA GLN A 27 19.49 2.17 -5.38
C GLN A 27 18.02 2.18 -4.96
N VAL A 28 17.58 1.35 -4.01
CA VAL A 28 16.18 1.30 -3.58
C VAL A 28 15.82 2.61 -2.87
N VAL A 29 14.88 3.34 -3.47
CA VAL A 29 14.35 4.59 -2.90
C VAL A 29 13.08 4.34 -2.11
N HIS A 30 12.31 3.30 -2.45
CA HIS A 30 11.09 2.91 -1.76
C HIS A 30 10.77 1.43 -1.97
N ALA A 31 10.21 0.77 -0.96
CA ALA A 31 9.80 -0.63 -1.06
C ALA A 31 8.63 -0.92 -0.09
N TRP A 32 7.66 -1.72 -0.55
CA TRP A 32 6.45 -2.05 0.21
C TRP A 32 5.99 -3.48 -0.03
N ASN A 33 5.23 -4.02 0.93
CA ASN A 33 4.50 -5.28 0.75
C ASN A 33 3.24 -5.00 -0.07
N VAL A 34 2.92 -5.89 -1.00
CA VAL A 34 1.64 -5.85 -1.71
C VAL A 34 0.66 -6.76 -0.98
N PRO A 35 -0.47 -6.22 -0.51
CA PRO A 35 -1.46 -7.03 0.18
C PRO A 35 -2.19 -7.96 -0.80
N MET A 36 -2.68 -9.09 -0.30
CA MET A 36 -3.46 -10.04 -1.12
C MET A 36 -4.77 -9.46 -1.68
N THR A 37 -5.28 -8.36 -1.12
CA THR A 37 -6.47 -7.69 -1.65
C THR A 37 -6.15 -6.64 -2.70
N SER A 38 -4.87 -6.44 -3.05
CA SER A 38 -4.51 -5.51 -4.12
C SER A 38 -5.05 -6.02 -5.45
N GLU A 39 -5.58 -5.11 -6.26
CA GLU A 39 -6.04 -5.42 -7.62
C GLU A 39 -4.93 -5.34 -8.67
N ILE A 40 -3.69 -5.02 -8.28
CA ILE A 40 -2.57 -5.09 -9.22
C ILE A 40 -2.38 -6.55 -9.67
N PRO A 41 -2.48 -6.86 -10.97
CA PRO A 41 -2.36 -8.23 -11.44
C PRO A 41 -0.90 -8.68 -11.40
N ALA A 42 -0.68 -9.98 -11.61
CA ALA A 42 0.66 -10.51 -11.82
C ALA A 42 1.32 -9.79 -13.02
N PRO A 43 2.55 -9.28 -12.87
CA PRO A 43 3.26 -8.66 -13.98
C PRO A 43 3.54 -9.69 -15.07
N LYS A 44 3.67 -9.21 -16.31
CA LYS A 44 4.01 -10.08 -17.45
C LYS A 44 5.30 -10.85 -17.17
N GLY A 45 5.23 -12.18 -17.27
CA GLY A 45 6.36 -13.08 -16.97
C GLY A 45 6.47 -13.49 -15.50
N ALA A 46 5.50 -13.15 -14.65
CA ALA A 46 5.33 -13.74 -13.33
C ALA A 46 4.06 -14.61 -13.30
N ASP A 47 4.13 -15.77 -12.65
CA ASP A 47 3.01 -16.72 -12.57
C ASP A 47 1.92 -16.28 -11.58
N LYS A 48 2.28 -15.41 -10.63
CA LYS A 48 1.41 -14.96 -9.55
C LYS A 48 1.71 -13.51 -9.18
N PRO A 49 0.75 -12.80 -8.53
CA PRO A 49 1.01 -11.51 -7.92
C PRO A 49 2.21 -11.58 -7.00
N LEU A 50 3.06 -10.54 -7.06
CA LEU A 50 4.29 -10.48 -6.29
C LEU A 50 4.02 -9.88 -4.91
N PRO A 51 4.53 -10.47 -3.83
CA PRO A 51 4.26 -10.02 -2.46
C PRO A 51 4.96 -8.72 -2.09
N ASN A 52 5.95 -8.30 -2.88
CA ASN A 52 6.77 -7.12 -2.64
C ASN A 52 6.97 -6.37 -3.94
N LEU A 53 6.92 -5.04 -3.87
CA LEU A 53 7.29 -4.14 -4.96
C LEU A 53 8.30 -3.12 -4.45
N TRP A 54 9.12 -2.60 -5.36
CA TRP A 54 10.08 -1.56 -5.01
C TRP A 54 10.35 -0.63 -6.18
N ILE A 55 10.81 0.58 -5.84
CA ILE A 55 11.33 1.56 -6.78
C ILE A 55 12.81 1.72 -6.47
N GLU A 56 13.61 1.69 -7.53
CA GLU A 56 15.01 2.11 -7.50
C GLU A 56 15.13 3.50 -8.14
N GLU A 57 16.20 4.23 -7.81
CA GLU A 57 16.56 5.50 -8.45
C GLU A 57 16.56 5.33 -9.98
N GLY A 58 17.17 4.25 -10.47
CA GLY A 58 17.03 3.79 -11.84
C GLY A 58 17.74 4.65 -12.88
N THR A 59 17.14 4.72 -14.07
CA THR A 59 17.68 5.36 -15.27
C THR A 59 16.62 6.23 -15.94
N PRO A 60 16.96 7.02 -16.98
CA PRO A 60 15.94 7.73 -17.75
C PRO A 60 14.90 6.81 -18.42
N LYS A 61 15.11 5.48 -18.42
CA LYS A 61 14.21 4.48 -19.00
C LYS A 61 13.47 3.63 -17.96
N SER A 62 13.87 3.69 -16.68
CA SER A 62 13.21 2.92 -15.63
C SER A 62 13.40 3.48 -14.22
N GLY A 63 12.48 3.19 -13.30
CA GLY A 63 12.58 3.60 -11.89
C GLY A 63 12.22 5.07 -11.70
N LEU A 64 12.64 5.65 -10.57
CA LEU A 64 12.23 7.01 -10.20
C LEU A 64 12.69 8.05 -11.23
N ARG A 65 13.90 7.91 -11.79
CA ARG A 65 14.40 8.79 -12.86
C ARG A 65 13.59 8.74 -14.15
N HIS A 66 12.80 7.71 -14.39
CA HIS A 66 11.85 7.68 -15.52
C HIS A 66 10.47 8.23 -15.14
N MET A 67 10.20 8.48 -13.87
CA MET A 67 8.92 9.07 -13.44
C MET A 67 9.03 10.59 -13.29
N VAL A 68 10.24 11.11 -13.11
CA VAL A 68 10.53 12.52 -12.79
C VAL A 68 11.82 13.04 -13.45
N GLY A 69 12.31 12.40 -14.51
CA GLY A 69 13.61 12.73 -15.08
C GLY A 69 13.58 13.75 -16.20
N SER A 70 12.43 13.88 -16.87
CA SER A 70 12.21 14.84 -17.96
C SER A 70 11.18 15.89 -17.58
N ASP A 71 11.24 17.06 -18.23
CA ASP A 71 10.25 18.12 -18.03
C ASP A 71 8.83 17.64 -18.35
N GLU A 72 8.64 16.82 -19.39
CA GLU A 72 7.31 16.27 -19.71
C GLU A 72 6.74 15.40 -18.59
N GLU A 73 7.56 14.52 -18.01
CA GLU A 73 7.15 13.67 -16.89
C GLU A 73 6.80 14.53 -15.68
N ILE A 74 7.64 15.52 -15.36
CA ILE A 74 7.43 16.45 -14.25
C ILE A 74 6.14 17.25 -14.42
N ASP A 75 5.96 17.88 -15.57
CA ASP A 75 4.78 18.69 -15.88
C ASP A 75 3.50 17.84 -15.85
N SER A 76 3.60 16.55 -16.19
CA SER A 76 2.46 15.64 -16.14
C SER A 76 1.95 15.44 -14.71
N TRP A 77 2.85 15.33 -13.73
CA TRP A 77 2.52 15.19 -12.31
C TRP A 77 2.08 16.52 -11.71
N GLU A 78 2.73 17.62 -12.10
CA GLU A 78 2.34 18.97 -11.69
C GLU A 78 0.92 19.31 -12.16
N GLY A 79 0.56 18.92 -13.39
CA GLY A 79 -0.81 19.01 -13.91
C GLY A 79 -1.84 18.17 -13.14
N LYS A 80 -1.42 17.29 -12.22
CA LYS A 80 -2.28 16.59 -11.24
C LYS A 80 -2.22 17.19 -9.84
N GLY A 81 -1.57 18.34 -9.69
CA GLY A 81 -1.41 19.08 -8.45
C GLY A 81 -0.37 18.47 -7.53
N ILE A 82 0.71 17.91 -8.08
CA ILE A 82 1.86 17.39 -7.34
C ILE A 82 3.06 18.30 -7.64
N PRO A 83 3.42 19.19 -6.70
CA PRO A 83 4.47 20.20 -6.93
C PRO A 83 5.82 19.57 -7.28
N ARG A 84 6.55 20.18 -8.22
CA ARG A 84 7.83 19.70 -8.77
C ARG A 84 8.83 19.29 -7.69
N GLU A 85 8.94 20.11 -6.64
CA GLU A 85 9.85 19.93 -5.51
C GLU A 85 9.49 18.73 -4.62
N LEU A 86 8.23 18.30 -4.63
CA LEU A 86 7.75 17.16 -3.84
C LEU A 86 7.67 15.85 -4.63
N GLN A 87 7.81 15.90 -5.96
CA GLN A 87 7.57 14.74 -6.83
C GLN A 87 8.45 13.53 -6.47
N ARG A 88 9.73 13.74 -6.18
CA ARG A 88 10.65 12.66 -5.79
C ARG A 88 10.26 11.93 -4.52
N GLU A 89 9.57 12.59 -3.60
CA GLU A 89 9.07 12.01 -2.35
C GLU A 89 7.66 11.43 -2.53
N LYS A 90 6.77 12.19 -3.18
CA LYS A 90 5.34 11.86 -3.29
C LYS A 90 5.04 10.78 -4.32
N ILE A 91 5.76 10.73 -5.45
CA ILE A 91 5.46 9.76 -6.51
C ILE A 91 5.67 8.32 -6.02
N PRO A 92 6.76 7.97 -5.31
CA PRO A 92 6.87 6.65 -4.69
C PRO A 92 5.67 6.28 -3.80
N MET A 93 5.16 7.23 -3.01
CA MET A 93 3.97 7.02 -2.16
C MET A 93 2.70 6.82 -2.99
N PHE A 94 2.51 7.58 -4.08
CA PHE A 94 1.36 7.42 -4.96
C PHE A 94 1.39 6.09 -5.72
N VAL A 95 2.57 5.62 -6.11
CA VAL A 95 2.74 4.29 -6.73
C VAL A 95 2.45 3.18 -5.73
N GLU A 96 2.94 3.30 -4.50
CA GLU A 96 2.57 2.38 -3.41
C GLU A 96 1.05 2.36 -3.21
N ALA A 97 0.41 3.52 -3.05
CA ALA A 97 -1.03 3.61 -2.87
C ALA A 97 -1.79 2.95 -4.04
N ALA A 98 -1.38 3.24 -5.27
CA ALA A 98 -1.96 2.66 -6.49
C ALA A 98 -1.86 1.15 -6.57
N THR A 99 -0.77 0.58 -6.04
CA THR A 99 -0.50 -0.87 -6.10
C THR A 99 -0.89 -1.61 -4.81
N THR A 100 -1.36 -0.91 -3.78
CA THR A 100 -1.80 -1.51 -2.50
C THR A 100 -3.30 -1.39 -2.30
N ALA A 101 -3.86 -0.21 -2.54
CA ALA A 101 -5.27 0.11 -2.29
C ALA A 101 -6.02 0.50 -3.58
N GLY A 102 -5.33 0.67 -4.70
CA GLY A 102 -5.93 1.11 -5.95
C GLY A 102 -6.78 0.05 -6.63
N ARG A 103 -7.85 0.52 -7.30
CA ARG A 103 -8.69 -0.29 -8.19
C ARG A 103 -8.08 -0.39 -9.57
N ARG A 104 -7.98 -1.57 -10.17
CA ARG A 104 -7.58 -1.68 -11.58
C ARG A 104 -8.73 -1.22 -12.48
N ILE A 105 -8.42 -0.36 -13.47
CA ILE A 105 -9.38 0.11 -14.48
C ILE A 105 -9.23 -0.70 -15.77
N THR A 106 -8.03 -0.69 -16.34
CA THR A 106 -7.69 -1.22 -17.67
C THR A 106 -6.18 -1.40 -17.77
N THR A 107 -5.69 -1.83 -18.93
CA THR A 107 -4.26 -1.88 -19.24
C THR A 107 -3.94 -1.09 -20.51
N GLN A 108 -2.83 -0.35 -20.50
CA GLN A 108 -2.34 0.49 -21.59
C GLN A 108 -0.97 0.01 -22.10
N GLY A 109 -0.59 0.49 -23.29
CA GLY A 109 0.72 0.28 -23.90
C GLY A 109 0.67 -0.80 -24.97
N SER A 110 1.63 -0.80 -25.89
CA SER A 110 1.71 -1.83 -26.95
C SER A 110 2.04 -3.23 -26.42
N ARG A 111 2.53 -3.31 -25.18
CA ARG A 111 2.93 -4.56 -24.52
C ARG A 111 1.92 -5.08 -23.50
N ASP A 112 0.83 -4.34 -23.27
CA ASP A 112 -0.19 -4.63 -22.26
C ASP A 112 0.39 -4.89 -20.86
N ASP A 113 1.39 -4.10 -20.47
CA ASP A 113 2.13 -4.21 -19.21
C ASP A 113 2.00 -2.97 -18.30
N ARG A 114 1.23 -1.96 -18.73
CA ARG A 114 0.99 -0.73 -17.95
C ARG A 114 -0.44 -0.69 -17.42
N HIS A 115 -0.64 -1.11 -16.19
CA HIS A 115 -1.96 -1.15 -15.56
C HIS A 115 -2.39 0.23 -15.09
N ILE A 116 -3.62 0.62 -15.41
CA ILE A 116 -4.18 1.89 -14.93
C ILE A 116 -4.93 1.62 -13.64
N MET A 117 -4.45 2.22 -12.56
CA MET A 117 -4.97 2.06 -11.20
C MET A 117 -5.64 3.35 -10.74
N SER A 118 -6.85 3.28 -10.21
CA SER A 118 -7.59 4.40 -9.63
C SER A 118 -7.53 4.33 -8.12
N THR A 119 -7.05 5.38 -7.46
CA THR A 119 -6.84 5.38 -6.01
C THR A 119 -7.26 6.71 -5.43
N TYR A 120 -7.86 6.69 -4.25
CA TYR A 120 -8.08 7.91 -3.49
C TYR A 120 -6.93 8.12 -2.52
N ILE A 121 -6.21 9.23 -2.67
CA ILE A 121 -5.06 9.58 -1.84
C ILE A 121 -4.99 11.09 -1.73
N GLU A 122 -4.67 11.61 -0.54
CA GLU A 122 -4.55 13.06 -0.28
C GLU A 122 -5.76 13.88 -0.76
N GLY A 123 -6.97 13.38 -0.47
CA GLY A 123 -8.22 14.10 -0.74
C GLY A 123 -8.66 14.09 -2.20
N ARG A 124 -8.00 13.32 -3.08
CA ARG A 124 -8.31 13.28 -4.52
C ARG A 124 -8.26 11.87 -5.09
N VAL A 125 -9.03 11.66 -6.15
CA VAL A 125 -8.91 10.47 -7.00
C VAL A 125 -7.79 10.68 -8.00
N LEU A 126 -6.78 9.80 -7.96
CA LEU A 126 -5.67 9.79 -8.89
C LEU A 126 -5.67 8.49 -9.69
N LYS A 127 -5.57 8.61 -11.01
CA LYS A 127 -5.41 7.48 -11.93
C LYS A 127 -3.94 7.41 -12.34
N THR A 128 -3.28 6.32 -12.00
CA THR A 128 -1.85 6.11 -12.22
C THR A 128 -1.64 4.91 -13.12
N ALA A 129 -0.93 5.10 -14.22
CA ALA A 129 -0.54 4.03 -15.12
C ALA A 129 0.82 3.47 -14.66
N VAL A 130 0.83 2.24 -14.15
CA VAL A 130 1.98 1.59 -13.48
C VAL A 130 2.48 0.41 -14.30
N THR A 131 3.78 0.35 -14.56
CA THR A 131 4.47 -0.80 -15.17
C THR A 131 5.34 -1.50 -14.14
N VAL A 132 5.10 -2.79 -13.95
CA VAL A 132 5.79 -3.64 -12.98
C VAL A 132 6.58 -4.72 -13.73
N GLY A 133 7.86 -4.87 -13.43
CA GLY A 133 8.70 -5.94 -13.96
C GLY A 133 8.31 -7.30 -13.36
N SER A 134 8.66 -8.41 -14.01
CA SER A 134 8.38 -9.77 -13.47
C SER A 134 9.06 -10.05 -12.13
N ASN A 135 10.09 -9.28 -11.78
CA ASN A 135 10.75 -9.32 -10.48
C ASN A 135 10.11 -8.38 -9.45
N GLY A 136 9.13 -7.55 -9.78
CA GLY A 136 8.47 -6.61 -8.86
C GLY A 136 9.14 -5.24 -8.75
N TYR A 137 10.18 -4.99 -9.55
CA TYR A 137 10.71 -3.66 -9.76
C TYR A 137 9.67 -2.81 -10.50
N ILE A 138 9.37 -1.62 -9.99
CA ILE A 138 8.54 -0.65 -10.72
C ILE A 138 9.39 -0.02 -11.81
N VAL A 139 9.08 -0.39 -13.06
CA VAL A 139 9.77 0.14 -14.24
C VAL A 139 9.36 1.59 -14.48
N GLY A 140 8.09 1.93 -14.31
CA GLY A 140 7.61 3.29 -14.52
C GLY A 140 6.20 3.49 -14.00
N ALA A 141 5.88 4.75 -13.69
CA ALA A 141 4.54 5.16 -13.31
C ALA A 141 4.33 6.59 -13.78
N ASN A 142 3.13 6.90 -14.29
CA ASN A 142 2.76 8.23 -14.75
C ASN A 142 1.27 8.47 -14.51
N PRO A 143 0.81 9.73 -14.40
CA PRO A 143 -0.62 10.03 -14.42
C PRO A 143 -1.25 9.48 -15.70
N ALA A 144 -2.36 8.78 -15.53
CA ALA A 144 -3.16 8.37 -16.67
C ALA A 144 -3.76 9.62 -17.33
N LYS A 145 -3.45 9.82 -18.61
CA LYS A 145 -4.07 10.83 -19.47
C LYS A 145 -5.31 10.20 -20.12
N LYS A 146 -5.30 10.02 -21.45
CA LYS A 146 -6.36 9.35 -22.20
C LYS A 146 -6.07 7.84 -22.28
N PHE A 147 -7.06 7.03 -21.96
CA PHE A 147 -7.00 5.58 -22.13
C PHE A 147 -8.36 5.04 -22.57
N LYS A 148 -8.36 3.83 -23.11
CA LYS A 148 -9.58 3.11 -23.48
C LYS A 148 -9.72 1.91 -22.55
N VAL A 149 -10.91 1.71 -22.01
CA VAL A 149 -11.26 0.49 -21.30
C VAL A 149 -11.46 -0.60 -22.35
N LYS A 150 -10.71 -1.71 -22.25
CA LYS A 150 -10.86 -2.82 -23.18
C LYS A 150 -12.07 -3.68 -22.79
N PRO A 151 -12.65 -4.45 -23.72
CA PRO A 151 -13.64 -5.46 -23.36
C PRO A 151 -13.07 -6.39 -22.28
N ARG A 152 -13.86 -6.64 -21.23
CA ARG A 152 -13.53 -7.46 -20.03
C ARG A 152 -12.59 -6.81 -19.00
N ASP A 153 -12.08 -5.60 -19.24
CA ASP A 153 -11.41 -4.87 -18.17
C ASP A 153 -12.44 -4.35 -17.14
N PRO A 154 -12.07 -4.18 -15.86
CA PRO A 154 -13.00 -3.77 -14.82
C PRO A 154 -13.68 -2.41 -15.06
N GLY A 155 -13.12 -1.55 -15.91
CA GLY A 155 -13.70 -0.25 -16.27
C GLY A 155 -13.52 0.80 -15.19
N GLU A 156 -14.22 1.93 -15.29
CA GLU A 156 -14.18 2.98 -14.27
C GLU A 156 -15.32 2.80 -13.25
N VAL A 157 -15.13 3.36 -12.06
CA VAL A 157 -16.18 3.55 -11.06
C VAL A 157 -16.22 5.02 -10.65
N SER A 158 -17.30 5.46 -10.00
CA SER A 158 -17.44 6.85 -9.57
C SER A 158 -16.35 7.25 -8.57
N ASP A 159 -15.97 8.53 -8.55
CA ASP A 159 -14.97 9.04 -7.60
C ASP A 159 -15.38 8.80 -6.14
N ARG A 160 -16.68 8.88 -5.83
CA ARG A 160 -17.23 8.52 -4.52
C ARG A 160 -17.00 7.05 -4.17
N THR A 161 -17.11 6.15 -5.14
CA THR A 161 -16.77 4.74 -4.96
C THR A 161 -15.27 4.57 -4.69
N VAL A 162 -14.42 5.30 -5.43
CA VAL A 162 -12.96 5.27 -5.21
C VAL A 162 -12.61 5.78 -3.82
N GLU A 163 -13.21 6.89 -3.38
CA GLU A 163 -13.02 7.45 -2.05
C GLU A 163 -13.43 6.49 -0.93
N ASN A 164 -14.57 5.81 -1.08
CA ASN A 164 -15.08 4.93 -0.03
C ASN A 164 -14.33 3.59 0.02
N LEU A 165 -13.96 3.03 -1.13
CA LEU A 165 -13.47 1.64 -1.23
C LEU A 165 -11.99 1.51 -1.59
N TYR A 166 -11.34 2.56 -2.05
CA TYR A 166 -9.95 2.52 -2.54
C TYR A 166 -9.11 3.69 -2.00
N ARG A 167 -9.35 4.07 -0.73
CA ARG A 167 -8.65 5.15 -0.02
C ARG A 167 -7.39 4.67 0.68
N TYR A 168 -6.28 5.34 0.41
CA TYR A 168 -5.01 5.13 1.11
C TYR A 168 -4.86 6.11 2.30
N PRO A 169 -4.35 5.69 3.48
CA PRO A 169 -3.84 4.35 3.80
C PRO A 169 -4.90 3.39 4.38
N LEU A 170 -6.15 3.82 4.58
CA LEU A 170 -7.17 3.02 5.29
C LEU A 170 -7.51 1.67 4.64
N ASN A 171 -7.48 1.62 3.31
CA ASN A 171 -7.69 0.39 2.55
C ASN A 171 -6.36 -0.30 2.19
N CYS A 172 -5.24 0.14 2.79
CA CYS A 172 -4.05 -0.68 2.91
C CYS A 172 -4.36 -1.78 3.96
N PRO A 173 -4.57 -3.04 3.56
CA PRO A 173 -5.08 -4.09 4.42
C PRO A 173 -4.18 -4.46 5.60
N ASP A 174 -2.92 -4.01 5.58
CA ASP A 174 -1.97 -4.22 6.69
C ASP A 174 -2.38 -3.44 7.95
N ILE A 175 -3.12 -2.32 7.81
CA ILE A 175 -3.62 -1.53 8.95
C ILE A 175 -4.86 -2.16 9.60
N ARG A 176 -5.67 -2.91 8.85
CA ARG A 176 -6.79 -3.68 9.44
C ARG A 176 -6.29 -4.68 10.49
N ARG A 177 -5.06 -5.16 10.34
CA ARG A 177 -4.39 -6.00 11.34
C ARG A 177 -3.94 -5.21 12.57
N THR A 178 -3.53 -3.94 12.42
CA THR A 178 -3.10 -3.11 13.56
C THR A 178 -4.27 -2.54 14.36
N ASP A 179 -5.42 -2.28 13.72
CA ASP A 179 -6.62 -1.81 14.43
C ASP A 179 -7.38 -2.96 15.12
N GLU A 180 -7.39 -4.16 14.53
CA GLU A 180 -7.87 -5.38 15.21
C GLU A 180 -6.92 -5.79 16.35
N ALA A 181 -5.60 -5.65 16.18
CA ALA A 181 -4.64 -5.89 17.27
C ALA A 181 -4.79 -4.88 18.42
N LYS A 182 -5.00 -3.59 18.11
CA LYS A 182 -5.29 -2.57 19.13
C LYS A 182 -6.63 -2.81 19.84
N LYS A 183 -7.68 -3.22 19.11
CA LYS A 183 -8.96 -3.63 19.72
C LYS A 183 -8.83 -4.88 20.58
N GLY A 184 -7.98 -5.84 20.19
CA GLY A 184 -7.68 -7.03 20.97
C GLY A 184 -6.99 -6.71 22.30
N GLU A 185 -5.92 -5.90 22.27
CA GLU A 185 -5.22 -5.45 23.48
C GLU A 185 -6.09 -4.56 24.38
N GLU A 186 -6.97 -3.73 23.80
CA GLU A 186 -7.89 -2.87 24.56
C GLU A 186 -9.06 -3.65 25.20
N MET A 187 -9.48 -4.77 24.59
CA MET A 187 -10.45 -5.70 25.18
C MET A 187 -9.81 -6.60 26.25
N GLU A 188 -8.57 -7.05 26.08
CA GLU A 188 -7.85 -7.86 27.07
C GLU A 188 -7.50 -7.03 28.33
N ARG A 189 -7.29 -5.71 28.19
CA ARG A 189 -7.21 -4.76 29.31
C ARG A 189 -8.54 -4.48 30.01
N LYS A 190 -9.67 -4.91 29.43
CA LYS A 190 -11.03 -4.70 29.94
C LYS A 190 -11.73 -6.02 30.22
N GLU A 191 -11.09 -6.89 30.99
CA GLU A 191 -11.80 -7.89 31.80
C GLU A 191 -11.80 -7.50 33.30
N PRO A 192 -12.85 -7.92 34.03
CA PRO A 192 -13.70 -6.97 34.77
C PRO A 192 -13.23 -6.71 36.20
N ALA A 193 -13.63 -5.55 36.72
CA ALA A 193 -13.54 -5.24 38.15
C ALA A 193 -14.18 -6.38 38.97
N MET A 194 -13.37 -7.01 39.83
CA MET A 194 -13.82 -7.95 40.84
C MET A 194 -15.06 -7.42 41.58
N PRO A 195 -16.15 -8.19 41.71
CA PRO A 195 -17.26 -7.79 42.55
C PRO A 195 -16.77 -7.72 44.00
N LYS A 196 -16.88 -6.53 44.61
CA LYS A 196 -16.57 -6.35 46.04
C LYS A 196 -17.41 -7.33 46.86
N ALA A 197 -16.75 -8.16 47.65
CA ALA A 197 -17.39 -9.12 48.53
C ALA A 197 -18.41 -8.41 49.44
N LYS A 198 -19.66 -8.87 49.39
CA LYS A 198 -20.68 -8.48 50.37
C LYS A 198 -20.29 -9.07 51.71
N THR A 199 -20.15 -8.22 52.72
CA THR A 199 -20.06 -8.62 54.13
C THR A 199 -21.26 -9.50 54.48
N SER A 200 -21.01 -10.77 54.81
CA SER A 200 -22.06 -11.67 55.28
C SER A 200 -22.43 -11.31 56.71
N HIS A 201 -23.61 -10.75 56.89
CA HIS A 201 -24.29 -10.75 58.17
C HIS A 201 -25.00 -12.11 58.33
N LEU A 202 -24.95 -12.65 59.56
CA LEU A 202 -25.65 -13.82 60.10
C LEU A 202 -24.99 -15.22 60.02
N GLY A 203 -24.65 -15.68 61.22
CA GLY A 203 -24.89 -17.05 61.70
C GLY A 203 -23.70 -17.59 62.51
N ARG A 204 -23.84 -18.15 63.71
CA ARG A 204 -24.96 -18.40 64.62
C ARG A 204 -24.28 -18.95 65.90
N PHE A 205 -24.80 -18.57 67.08
CA PHE A 205 -24.78 -19.27 68.37
C PHE A 205 -23.87 -20.51 68.55
N PHE A 206 -23.12 -20.56 69.66
CA PHE A 206 -23.26 -21.60 70.71
C PHE A 206 -22.34 -21.34 71.93
N ASN A 207 -22.96 -21.28 73.14
CA ASN A 207 -22.54 -21.83 74.44
C ASN A 207 -21.22 -21.32 75.11
N ARG A 208 -21.08 -21.17 76.44
CA ARG A 208 -21.77 -21.74 77.62
C ARG A 208 -21.25 -21.01 78.89
N ASP A 209 -22.09 -20.99 79.93
CA ASP A 209 -21.81 -21.12 81.38
C ASP A 209 -20.64 -20.36 82.05
N LYS A 210 -20.97 -19.31 82.82
CA LYS A 210 -20.93 -19.25 84.30
C LYS A 210 -21.07 -17.82 84.81
#